data_AF-A0A1Y4JZY7-F1
#
_entry.id   AF-A0A1Y4JZY7-F1
#
_cell.length_a   1.000
_cell.length_b   1.000
_cell.length_c   1.000
_cell.angle_alpha   90.00
_cell.angle_beta   90.00
_cell.angle_gamma   90.00
#
_symmetry.space_group_name_H-M   'P 1'
#
loop_
_entity.id
_entity.type
_entity.pdbx_description
1 polymer ?
#
loop_
_entity_poly.entity_id
_entity_poly.type
_entity_poly.pdbx_seq_one_letter_code
_entity_poly.pdbx_strand_id
1 'polypeptide(L)'
;MPIFILAGIAALLNNVVFTFLWSADPSSPGLFPNADVLATAQYWGNSLTQGALSISAILLCAMVGYSLASNKRFDNPVSCVVVALAVFFIMMPQTVAADLSASSPLYVAEEVTTAQVSGAFVTDYTGTNGMFTAIIIGLFAPTLFIKVSGVERLRIKMPEGVPPAVEKSFNVLIPMLLTLGAFGVLSMA
;
A
#
# COMPACT_ATOMS: atom_id res chain seq x y z
N MET A 1 -6.53 5.93 10.83
CA MET A 1 -6.12 6.59 12.10
C MET A 1 -5.74 5.59 13.19
N PRO A 2 -6.54 4.55 13.53
CA PRO A 2 -6.18 3.61 14.60
C PRO A 2 -4.83 2.89 14.38
N ILE A 3 -4.50 2.54 13.12
CA ILE A 3 -3.25 1.85 12.76
C ILE A 3 -2.00 2.71 13.04
N PHE A 4 -2.07 4.03 12.81
CA PHE A 4 -0.95 4.94 13.10
C PHE A 4 -0.74 5.16 14.60
N ILE A 5 -1.82 5.15 15.39
CA ILE A 5 -1.72 5.21 16.85
C ILE A 5 -1.04 3.95 17.39
N LEU A 6 -1.39 2.78 16.84
CA LEU A 6 -0.79 1.51 17.22
C LEU A 6 0.70 1.45 16.85
N ALA A 7 1.09 2.00 15.69
CA ALA A 7 2.48 2.20 15.31
C ALA A 7 3.22 3.09 16.32
N GLY A 8 2.63 4.23 16.71
CA GLY A 8 3.22 5.14 17.70
C GLY A 8 3.44 4.49 19.06
N ILE A 9 2.46 3.71 19.55
CA ILE A 9 2.59 2.97 20.81
C ILE A 9 3.70 1.91 20.72
N ALA A 10 3.74 1.14 19.63
CA ALA A 10 4.78 0.12 19.42
C ALA A 10 6.18 0.76 19.33
N ALA A 11 6.31 1.92 18.68
CA ALA A 11 7.55 2.67 18.61
C ALA A 11 7.99 3.19 20.00
N LEU A 12 7.06 3.69 20.80
CA LEU A 12 7.33 4.13 22.17
C LEU A 12 7.80 2.96 23.04
N LEU A 13 7.10 1.82 22.98
CA LEU A 13 7.50 0.62 23.72
C LEU A 13 8.90 0.16 23.33
N ASN A 14 9.22 0.16 22.03
CA ASN A 14 10.52 -0.27 21.52
C ASN A 14 11.66 0.67 21.92
N ASN A 15 11.48 1.97 21.72
CA ASN A 15 12.56 2.96 21.88
C ASN A 15 12.68 3.51 23.30
N VAL A 16 11.65 3.38 24.14
CA VAL A 16 11.63 3.95 25.51
C VAL A 16 11.47 2.86 26.55
N VAL A 17 10.45 2.00 26.47
CA VAL A 17 10.14 1.06 27.56
C VAL A 17 11.08 -0.14 27.56
N PHE A 18 11.32 -0.75 26.41
CA PHE A 18 12.19 -1.93 26.31
C PHE A 18 13.66 -1.58 26.50
N THR A 19 14.10 -0.43 26.00
CA THR A 19 15.43 0.12 26.29
C THR A 19 15.57 0.46 27.78
N PHE A 20 14.57 1.08 28.41
CA PHE A 20 14.61 1.36 29.85
C PHE A 20 14.62 0.09 30.72
N LEU A 21 13.86 -0.95 30.35
CA LEU A 21 13.75 -2.19 31.12
C LEU A 21 14.90 -3.16 30.88
N TRP A 22 15.32 -3.36 29.64
CA TRP A 22 16.18 -4.49 29.25
C TRP A 22 17.45 -4.07 28.48
N SER A 23 17.78 -2.78 28.40
CA SER A 23 19.04 -2.32 27.80
C SER A 23 20.23 -3.05 28.43
N ALA A 24 21.00 -3.73 27.59
CA ALA A 24 22.28 -4.33 27.94
C ALA A 24 23.47 -3.42 27.58
N ASP A 25 23.21 -2.15 27.22
CA ASP A 25 24.26 -1.19 26.87
C ASP A 25 25.05 -0.80 28.14
N PRO A 26 26.39 -0.92 28.13
CA PRO A 26 27.24 -0.52 29.26
C PRO A 26 27.18 0.98 29.60
N SER A 27 26.69 1.84 28.67
CA SER A 27 26.57 3.29 28.88
C SER A 27 25.24 3.75 29.51
N SER A 28 24.18 2.95 29.38
CA SER A 28 22.90 3.14 30.08
C SER A 28 22.26 1.77 30.35
N PRO A 29 22.65 1.08 31.44
CA PRO A 29 22.08 -0.21 31.77
C PRO A 29 20.60 -0.04 32.11
N GLY A 30 19.76 -0.86 31.47
CA GLY A 30 18.35 -0.95 31.80
C GLY A 30 18.14 -1.52 33.20
N LEU A 31 16.92 -1.45 33.71
CA LEU A 31 16.58 -1.93 35.05
C LEU A 31 16.89 -3.44 35.24
N PHE A 32 16.78 -4.23 34.18
CA PHE A 32 17.07 -5.67 34.13
C PHE A 32 17.85 -6.01 32.84
N PRO A 33 19.18 -5.82 32.79
CA PRO A 33 19.94 -5.97 31.55
C PRO A 33 19.90 -7.42 31.04
N ASN A 34 19.27 -7.63 29.87
CA ASN A 34 19.20 -8.93 29.19
C ASN A 34 19.13 -8.71 27.66
N ALA A 35 20.24 -8.94 26.98
CA ALA A 35 20.38 -8.67 25.54
C ALA A 35 19.41 -9.50 24.66
N ASP A 36 19.18 -10.77 25.00
CA ASP A 36 18.30 -11.66 24.22
C ASP A 36 16.82 -11.26 24.34
N VAL A 37 16.41 -10.81 25.53
CA VAL A 37 15.05 -10.35 25.80
C VAL A 37 14.79 -9.01 25.10
N LEU A 38 15.78 -8.11 25.10
CA LEU A 38 15.70 -6.85 24.36
C LEU A 38 15.58 -7.10 22.86
N ALA A 39 16.41 -7.97 22.28
CA ALA A 39 16.35 -8.28 20.85
C ALA A 39 14.98 -8.85 20.44
N THR A 40 14.42 -9.74 21.25
CA THR A 40 13.09 -10.33 21.01
C THR A 40 11.97 -9.28 21.13
N ALA A 41 12.03 -8.43 22.16
CA ALA A 41 11.05 -7.38 22.39
C ALA A 41 11.10 -6.29 21.30
N GLN A 42 12.31 -5.93 20.85
CA GLN A 42 12.52 -4.99 19.76
C GLN A 42 12.06 -5.56 18.42
N TYR A 43 12.26 -6.86 18.17
CA TYR A 43 11.73 -7.50 16.98
C TYR A 43 10.19 -7.41 16.93
N TRP A 44 9.51 -7.67 18.04
CA TRP A 44 8.06 -7.50 18.14
C TRP A 44 7.62 -6.06 17.85
N GLY A 45 8.25 -5.08 18.51
CA GLY A 45 7.89 -3.66 18.33
C GLY A 45 8.19 -3.14 16.92
N ASN A 46 9.31 -3.57 16.32
CA ASN A 46 9.67 -3.23 14.95
C ASN A 46 8.73 -3.86 13.92
N SER A 47 8.28 -5.09 14.17
CA SER A 47 7.30 -5.75 13.30
C SER A 47 5.96 -5.00 13.30
N LEU A 48 5.50 -4.53 14.46
CA LEU A 48 4.26 -3.75 14.58
C LEU A 48 4.36 -2.38 13.92
N THR A 49 5.44 -1.65 14.17
CA THR A 49 5.67 -0.33 13.57
C THR A 49 5.79 -0.43 12.05
N GLN A 50 6.62 -1.33 11.55
CA GLN A 50 6.80 -1.50 10.10
C GLN A 50 5.56 -2.05 9.43
N GLY A 51 4.82 -2.97 10.06
CA GLY A 51 3.55 -3.46 9.53
C GLY A 51 2.50 -2.35 9.38
N ALA A 52 2.47 -1.38 10.30
CA ALA A 52 1.55 -0.25 10.23
C ALA A 52 2.00 0.85 9.25
N LEU A 53 3.30 1.15 9.21
CA LEU A 53 3.84 2.23 8.39
C LEU A 53 3.97 1.84 6.91
N SER A 54 4.33 0.58 6.61
CA SER A 54 4.62 0.12 5.23
C SER A 54 3.37 0.01 4.34
N ILE A 55 2.17 -0.01 4.91
CA ILE A 55 0.90 -0.10 4.17
C ILE A 55 0.09 1.20 4.19
N SER A 56 0.65 2.26 4.77
CA SER A 56 -0.06 3.50 5.04
C SER A 56 -0.61 4.19 3.79
N ALA A 57 0.13 4.18 2.67
CA ALA A 57 -0.34 4.72 1.40
C ALA A 57 -1.48 3.88 0.81
N ILE A 58 -1.38 2.56 0.87
CA ILE A 58 -2.42 1.64 0.38
C ILE A 58 -3.75 1.89 1.11
N LEU A 59 -3.70 1.91 2.44
CA LEU A 59 -4.88 2.16 3.28
C LEU A 59 -5.47 3.53 3.01
N LEU A 60 -4.62 4.53 2.85
CA LEU A 60 -5.07 5.89 2.56
C LEU A 60 -5.72 5.97 1.17
N CYS A 61 -5.14 5.35 0.14
CA CYS A 61 -5.70 5.33 -1.22
C CYS A 61 -7.12 4.72 -1.22
N ALA A 62 -7.28 3.58 -0.53
CA ALA A 62 -8.56 2.90 -0.38
C ALA A 62 -9.60 3.78 0.34
N MET A 63 -9.22 4.42 1.44
CA MET A 63 -10.12 5.27 2.23
C MET A 63 -10.54 6.54 1.48
N VAL A 64 -9.61 7.17 0.74
CA VAL A 64 -9.90 8.33 -0.09
C VAL A 64 -10.89 7.95 -1.21
N GLY A 65 -10.65 6.81 -1.88
CA GLY A 65 -11.58 6.30 -2.91
C GLY A 65 -12.97 5.99 -2.35
N TYR A 66 -13.05 5.39 -1.16
CA TYR A 66 -14.32 5.12 -0.48
C TYR A 66 -15.07 6.39 -0.09
N SER A 67 -14.36 7.36 0.50
CA SER A 67 -14.93 8.64 0.92
C SER A 67 -15.45 9.44 -0.26
N LEU A 68 -14.70 9.47 -1.38
CA LEU A 68 -15.14 10.11 -2.61
C LEU A 68 -16.39 9.46 -3.19
N ALA A 69 -16.44 8.12 -3.23
CA ALA A 69 -17.60 7.39 -3.75
C ALA A 69 -18.85 7.60 -2.88
N SER A 70 -18.70 7.60 -1.55
CA SER A 70 -19.79 7.92 -0.62
C SER A 70 -20.27 9.37 -0.79
N ASN A 71 -19.35 10.33 -0.91
CA ASN A 71 -19.71 11.74 -1.13
C ASN A 71 -20.45 11.97 -2.44
N LYS A 72 -20.13 11.20 -3.49
CA LYS A 72 -20.83 11.25 -4.78
C LYS A 72 -22.09 10.38 -4.86
N ARG A 73 -22.47 9.70 -3.77
CA ARG A 73 -23.62 8.77 -3.70
C ARG A 73 -23.62 7.72 -4.82
N PHE A 74 -22.45 7.19 -5.14
CA PHE A 74 -22.32 6.16 -6.17
C PHE A 74 -22.85 4.81 -5.63
N ASP A 75 -23.66 4.11 -6.42
CA ASP A 75 -24.38 2.89 -5.98
C ASP A 75 -23.45 1.75 -5.50
N ASN A 76 -22.19 1.74 -5.95
CA ASN A 76 -21.20 0.72 -5.62
C ASN A 76 -19.87 1.33 -5.14
N PRO A 77 -19.80 1.84 -3.89
CA PRO A 77 -18.58 2.47 -3.37
C PRO A 77 -17.41 1.48 -3.24
N VAL A 78 -17.70 0.20 -3.05
CA VAL A 78 -16.69 -0.86 -2.99
C VAL A 78 -15.93 -1.00 -4.30
N SER A 79 -16.60 -0.88 -5.46
CA SER A 79 -15.94 -0.95 -6.77
C SER A 79 -14.95 0.21 -6.97
N CYS A 80 -15.24 1.39 -6.42
CA CYS A 80 -14.33 2.54 -6.48
C CYS A 80 -13.05 2.30 -5.68
N VAL A 81 -13.15 1.63 -4.52
CA VAL A 81 -11.99 1.26 -3.70
C VAL A 81 -11.08 0.28 -4.44
N VAL A 82 -11.67 -0.75 -5.05
CA VAL A 82 -10.92 -1.76 -5.83
C VAL A 82 -10.21 -1.10 -7.01
N VAL A 83 -10.87 -0.18 -7.72
CA VAL A 83 -10.26 0.56 -8.83
C VAL A 83 -9.12 1.47 -8.35
N ALA A 84 -9.32 2.21 -7.25
CA ALA A 84 -8.26 3.07 -6.69
C ALA A 84 -7.01 2.26 -6.34
N LEU A 85 -7.18 1.11 -5.68
CA LEU A 85 -6.09 0.21 -5.33
C LEU A 85 -5.41 -0.39 -6.55
N ALA A 86 -6.18 -0.88 -7.53
CA ALA A 86 -5.63 -1.44 -8.76
C ALA A 86 -4.79 -0.41 -9.52
N VAL A 87 -5.31 0.82 -9.67
CA VAL A 87 -4.57 1.90 -10.33
C VAL A 87 -3.33 2.32 -9.54
N PHE A 88 -3.40 2.33 -8.21
CA PHE A 88 -2.23 2.61 -7.37
C PHE A 88 -1.08 1.63 -7.63
N PHE A 89 -1.37 0.33 -7.70
CA PHE A 89 -0.37 -0.68 -8.03
C PHE A 89 0.08 -0.65 -9.50
N ILE A 90 -0.80 -0.30 -10.44
CA ILE A 90 -0.44 -0.14 -11.86
C ILE A 90 0.53 1.03 -12.07
N MET A 91 0.37 2.12 -11.32
CA MET A 91 1.23 3.31 -11.39
C MET A 91 2.55 3.13 -10.63
N MET A 92 2.70 2.06 -9.85
CA MET A 92 3.89 1.81 -9.06
C MET A 92 4.94 1.08 -9.91
N PRO A 93 6.20 1.56 -9.93
CA PRO A 93 7.26 0.90 -10.70
C PRO A 93 7.50 -0.53 -10.20
N GLN A 94 7.47 -1.49 -11.12
CA GLN A 94 7.72 -2.92 -10.88
C GLN A 94 9.19 -3.33 -11.05
N THR A 95 10.01 -2.39 -11.53
CA THR A 95 11.45 -2.57 -11.72
C THR A 95 12.18 -1.75 -10.67
N VAL A 96 12.90 -2.46 -9.80
CA VAL A 96 13.64 -1.84 -8.71
C VAL A 96 15.10 -2.16 -8.96
N ALA A 97 15.93 -1.11 -9.05
CA ALA A 97 17.37 -1.28 -9.00
C ALA A 97 17.74 -1.64 -7.56
N ALA A 98 18.06 -2.90 -7.33
CA ALA A 98 18.63 -3.33 -6.06
C ALA A 98 20.13 -3.01 -6.11
N ASP A 99 20.55 -2.03 -5.32
CA ASP A 99 21.97 -1.80 -5.03
C ASP A 99 22.50 -3.01 -4.26
N LEU A 100 23.55 -3.64 -4.79
CA LEU A 100 23.76 -5.03 -4.46
C LEU A 100 24.25 -5.31 -3.02
N SER A 101 24.71 -4.36 -2.18
CA SER A 101 25.45 -4.52 -0.89
C SER A 101 26.56 -5.59 -0.78
N ALA A 102 27.76 -5.20 -0.36
CA ALA A 102 29.04 -5.96 -0.42
C ALA A 102 29.09 -7.37 0.22
N SER A 103 27.98 -7.86 0.78
CA SER A 103 27.80 -9.18 1.38
C SER A 103 27.17 -10.21 0.44
N SER A 104 26.78 -9.84 -0.79
CA SER A 104 26.21 -10.78 -1.77
C SER A 104 27.32 -11.55 -2.52
N PRO A 105 27.20 -12.88 -2.75
CA PRO A 105 28.19 -13.69 -3.48
C PRO A 105 28.32 -13.34 -4.98
N LEU A 106 27.61 -12.31 -5.44
CA LEU A 106 27.62 -11.77 -6.81
C LEU A 106 28.33 -10.42 -6.92
N TYR A 107 29.00 -9.94 -5.86
CA TYR A 107 29.84 -8.75 -5.93
C TYR A 107 31.10 -9.01 -6.75
N VAL A 108 31.19 -8.38 -7.91
CA VAL A 108 32.45 -8.13 -8.60
C VAL A 108 32.71 -6.64 -8.50
N ALA A 109 33.83 -6.26 -7.89
CA ALA A 109 34.15 -4.91 -7.42
C ALA A 109 34.20 -3.81 -8.51
N GLU A 110 33.90 -4.11 -9.77
CA GLU A 110 34.27 -3.24 -10.88
C GLU A 110 33.20 -3.01 -11.97
N GLU A 111 32.03 -3.69 -12.03
CA GLU A 111 31.13 -3.42 -13.18
C GLU A 111 29.61 -3.62 -13.03
N VAL A 112 29.07 -4.17 -11.93
CA VAL A 112 27.61 -4.28 -11.79
C VAL A 112 27.15 -3.93 -10.37
N THR A 113 26.84 -2.66 -10.14
CA THR A 113 26.34 -2.14 -8.86
C THR A 113 24.82 -2.26 -8.70
N THR A 114 24.08 -2.58 -9.76
CA THR A 114 22.60 -2.67 -9.74
C THR A 114 22.12 -3.97 -10.39
N ALA A 115 21.48 -4.86 -9.63
CA ALA A 115 20.65 -5.90 -10.22
C ALA A 115 19.22 -5.36 -10.33
N GLN A 116 18.66 -5.38 -11.54
CA GLN A 116 17.24 -5.07 -11.71
C GLN A 116 16.43 -6.26 -11.21
N VAL A 117 15.74 -6.07 -10.08
CA VAL A 117 14.74 -7.03 -9.62
C VAL A 117 13.44 -6.66 -10.32
N SER A 118 13.03 -7.49 -11.27
CA SER A 118 11.76 -7.36 -11.98
C SER A 118 10.66 -8.12 -11.23
N GLY A 119 9.51 -7.48 -11.01
CA GLY A 119 8.35 -8.09 -10.36
C GLY A 119 8.31 -7.93 -8.84
N ALA A 120 9.06 -6.97 -8.28
CA ALA A 120 9.03 -6.66 -6.85
C ALA A 120 8.37 -5.30 -6.60
N PHE A 121 7.49 -5.24 -5.60
CA PHE A 121 6.94 -3.99 -5.07
C PHE A 121 7.79 -3.54 -3.88
N VAL A 122 8.32 -2.31 -3.92
CA VAL A 122 9.07 -1.73 -2.79
C VAL A 122 8.12 -1.14 -1.76
N THR A 123 8.33 -1.49 -0.49
CA THR A 123 7.57 -0.95 0.63
C THR A 123 7.69 0.56 0.81
N ASP A 124 8.72 1.17 0.23
CA ASP A 124 8.93 2.63 0.25
C ASP A 124 7.78 3.39 -0.42
N TYR A 125 7.25 2.86 -1.52
CA TYR A 125 6.13 3.48 -2.24
C TYR A 125 4.77 3.12 -1.63
N THR A 126 4.66 2.01 -0.90
CA THR A 126 3.41 1.62 -0.22
C THR A 126 3.29 2.18 1.20
N GLY A 127 4.42 2.67 1.74
CA GLY A 127 4.52 3.27 3.06
C GLY A 127 4.25 4.77 3.08
N THR A 128 4.82 5.47 4.05
CA THR A 128 4.49 6.88 4.31
C THR A 128 4.90 7.80 3.16
N ASN A 129 5.97 7.47 2.44
CA ASN A 129 6.47 8.28 1.32
C ASN A 129 5.48 8.30 0.14
N GLY A 130 4.73 7.21 -0.07
CA GLY A 130 3.72 7.12 -1.13
C GLY A 130 2.36 7.73 -0.78
N MET A 131 2.17 8.25 0.44
CA MET A 131 0.85 8.73 0.88
C MET A 131 0.32 9.89 0.01
N PHE A 132 1.19 10.80 -0.42
CA PHE A 132 0.77 11.91 -1.28
C PHE A 132 0.29 11.41 -2.65
N THR A 133 1.05 10.51 -3.28
CA THR A 133 0.67 9.84 -4.52
C THR A 133 -0.63 9.05 -4.36
N ALA A 134 -0.80 8.36 -3.22
CA ALA A 134 -2.03 7.64 -2.89
C ALA A 134 -3.27 8.56 -2.77
N ILE A 135 -3.13 9.77 -2.23
CA ILE A 135 -4.23 10.77 -2.21
C ILE A 135 -4.62 11.12 -3.65
N ILE A 136 -3.63 11.47 -4.48
CA ILE A 136 -3.86 11.93 -5.86
C ILE A 136 -4.55 10.82 -6.67
N ILE A 137 -4.00 9.61 -6.64
CA ILE A 137 -4.56 8.46 -7.35
C ILE A 137 -5.93 8.09 -6.78
N GLY A 138 -6.08 8.09 -5.46
CA GLY A 138 -7.33 7.79 -4.76
C GLY A 138 -8.46 8.80 -5.05
N LEU A 139 -8.14 10.01 -5.50
CA LEU A 139 -9.12 11.00 -5.97
C LEU A 139 -9.36 10.87 -7.47
N PHE A 140 -8.30 10.78 -8.27
CA PHE A 140 -8.39 10.88 -9.72
C PHE A 140 -8.95 9.61 -10.36
N ALA A 141 -8.47 8.42 -9.95
CA ALA A 141 -8.90 7.15 -10.52
C ALA A 141 -10.40 6.86 -10.26
N PRO A 142 -10.93 7.00 -9.03
CA PRO A 142 -12.36 6.82 -8.80
C PRO A 142 -13.21 7.90 -9.45
N THR A 143 -12.72 9.14 -9.58
CA THR A 143 -13.45 10.19 -10.30
C THR A 143 -13.64 9.83 -11.78
N LEU A 144 -12.58 9.33 -12.43
CA LEU A 144 -12.66 8.85 -13.80
C LEU A 144 -13.62 7.66 -13.91
N PHE A 145 -13.51 6.69 -13.00
CA PHE A 145 -14.37 5.51 -12.98
C PHE A 145 -15.86 5.83 -12.78
N ILE A 146 -16.20 6.75 -11.88
CA ILE A 146 -17.58 7.21 -11.68
C ILE A 146 -18.11 7.86 -12.96
N LYS A 147 -17.29 8.69 -13.63
CA LYS A 147 -17.68 9.36 -14.87
C LYS A 147 -17.92 8.38 -16.02
N VAL A 148 -17.06 7.37 -16.16
CA VAL A 148 -17.20 6.33 -17.19
C VAL A 148 -18.39 5.39 -16.86
N SER A 149 -18.60 5.08 -15.59
CA SER A 149 -19.72 4.23 -15.13
C SER A 149 -21.09 4.89 -15.30
N GLY A 150 -21.16 6.22 -15.40
CA GLY A 150 -22.38 6.96 -15.69
C GLY A 150 -22.89 6.82 -17.13
N VAL A 151 -22.10 6.26 -18.04
CA VAL A 151 -22.49 6.08 -19.44
C VAL A 151 -23.33 4.80 -19.58
N GLU A 152 -24.64 4.95 -19.80
CA GLU A 152 -25.58 3.82 -19.92
C GLU A 152 -25.20 2.83 -21.04
N ARG A 153 -24.54 3.30 -22.10
CA ARG A 153 -24.05 2.45 -23.21
C ARG A 153 -22.90 1.52 -22.81
N LEU A 154 -22.21 1.79 -21.70
CA LEU A 154 -21.09 0.98 -21.22
C LEU A 154 -21.52 -0.04 -20.15
N ARG A 155 -22.79 -0.02 -19.73
CA ARG A 155 -23.35 -0.96 -18.75
C ARG A 155 -23.83 -2.22 -19.45
N ILE A 156 -23.29 -3.38 -19.06
CA ILE A 156 -23.74 -4.68 -19.56
C ILE A 156 -25.00 -5.08 -18.79
N LYS A 157 -26.17 -4.89 -19.40
CA LYS A 157 -27.46 -5.34 -18.84
C LYS A 157 -27.54 -6.85 -18.90
N MET A 158 -27.75 -7.50 -17.76
CA MET A 158 -27.96 -8.95 -17.69
C MET A 158 -29.45 -9.30 -17.82
N PRO A 159 -29.80 -10.51 -18.31
CA PRO A 159 -31.18 -10.99 -18.38
C PRO A 159 -31.83 -11.14 -17.00
N GLU A 160 -33.16 -11.15 -16.97
CA GLU A 160 -33.96 -11.43 -15.77
C GLU A 160 -33.76 -12.88 -15.33
N GLY A 161 -32.97 -13.09 -14.27
CA GLY A 161 -32.63 -14.43 -13.76
C GLY A 161 -31.25 -14.53 -13.11
N VAL A 162 -30.40 -13.51 -13.25
CA VAL A 162 -29.06 -13.48 -12.63
C VAL A 162 -29.12 -12.80 -11.25
N PRO A 163 -28.43 -13.31 -10.21
CA PRO A 163 -28.40 -12.67 -8.90
C PRO A 163 -27.89 -11.21 -8.94
N PRO A 164 -28.43 -10.31 -8.11
CA PRO A 164 -28.12 -8.87 -8.17
C PRO A 164 -26.64 -8.55 -7.91
N ALA A 165 -25.90 -9.43 -7.23
CA ALA A 165 -24.46 -9.26 -7.00
C ALA A 165 -23.63 -9.44 -8.28
N VAL A 166 -24.03 -10.37 -9.15
CA VAL A 166 -23.33 -10.66 -10.41
C VAL A 166 -23.64 -9.58 -11.44
N GLU A 167 -24.90 -9.16 -11.52
CA GLU A 167 -25.32 -8.05 -12.39
C GLU A 167 -24.53 -6.76 -12.08
N LYS A 168 -24.37 -6.41 -10.79
CA LYS A 168 -23.58 -5.24 -10.39
C LYS A 168 -22.11 -5.34 -10.79
N SER A 169 -21.52 -6.53 -10.70
CA SER A 169 -20.10 -6.77 -11.03
C SER A 169 -19.85 -6.66 -12.54
N PHE A 170 -20.77 -7.15 -13.37
CA PHE A 170 -20.67 -7.05 -14.83
C PHE A 170 -21.01 -5.65 -15.36
N ASN A 171 -21.95 -4.95 -14.73
CA ASN A 171 -22.28 -3.57 -15.07
C ASN A 171 -21.08 -2.61 -14.97
N VAL A 172 -20.12 -2.90 -14.09
CA VAL A 172 -18.92 -2.07 -13.88
C VAL A 172 -17.67 -2.58 -14.61
N LEU A 173 -17.74 -3.73 -15.29
CA LEU A 173 -16.58 -4.38 -15.89
C LEU A 173 -15.97 -3.57 -17.03
N ILE A 174 -16.79 -3.09 -17.99
CA ILE A 174 -16.30 -2.25 -19.10
C ILE A 174 -15.77 -0.91 -18.58
N PRO A 175 -16.49 -0.18 -17.70
CA PRO A 175 -15.94 1.03 -17.09
C PRO A 175 -14.60 0.80 -16.38
N MET A 176 -14.49 -0.30 -15.64
CA MET A 176 -13.27 -0.67 -14.93
C MET A 176 -12.12 -0.95 -15.89
N LEU A 177 -12.36 -1.74 -16.94
CA LEU A 177 -11.36 -2.05 -17.97
C LEU A 177 -10.84 -0.76 -18.64
N LEU A 178 -11.73 0.15 -19.01
CA LEU A 178 -11.34 1.43 -19.61
C LEU A 178 -10.53 2.29 -18.66
N THR A 179 -10.92 2.36 -17.39
CA THR A 179 -10.15 3.14 -16.41
C THR A 179 -8.78 2.55 -16.16
N LEU A 180 -8.68 1.24 -15.89
CA LEU A 180 -7.41 0.58 -15.64
C LEU A 180 -6.51 0.62 -16.89
N GLY A 181 -7.09 0.42 -18.08
CA GLY A 181 -6.37 0.52 -19.35
C GLY A 181 -5.80 1.92 -19.59
N ALA A 182 -6.56 2.98 -19.30
CA ALA A 182 -6.08 4.35 -19.44
C ALA A 182 -4.88 4.65 -18.51
N PHE A 183 -4.93 4.22 -17.25
CA PHE A 183 -3.79 4.36 -16.34
C PHE A 183 -2.64 3.41 -16.68
N GLY A 184 -2.93 2.23 -17.24
CA GLY A 184 -1.92 1.30 -17.73
C GLY A 184 -1.06 1.94 -18.82
N VAL A 185 -1.69 2.58 -19.82
CA VAL A 185 -0.97 3.33 -20.87
C VAL A 185 -0.18 4.48 -20.28
N LEU A 186 -0.72 5.18 -19.28
CA LEU A 186 -0.02 6.27 -18.61
C LEU A 186 1.19 5.79 -17.78
N SER A 187 1.18 4.55 -17.31
CA SER A 187 2.28 3.93 -16.55
C SER A 187 3.46 3.52 -17.44
N MET A 188 3.17 3.27 -18.72
CA MET A 188 4.19 2.89 -19.72
C MET A 188 4.99 4.10 -20.23
N ALA A 189 4.56 5.32 -19.92
CA ALA A 189 5.20 6.58 -20.30
C ALA A 189 6.08 7.10 -19.17
#